data_AF-A0A5D0RDT2-F1
#
_entry.id   AF-A0A5D0RDT2-F1
#
_cell.length_a   1.000
_cell.length_b   1.000
_cell.length_c   1.000
_cell.angle_alpha   90.00
_cell.angle_beta   90.00
_cell.angle_gamma   90.00
#
_symmetry.space_group_name_H-M   'P 1'
#
loop_
_entity.id
_entity.type
_entity.pdbx_description
1 polymer ?
#
loop_
_entity_poly.entity_id
_entity_poly.type
_entity_poly.pdbx_seq_one_letter_code
_entity_poly.pdbx_strand_id
1 'polypeptide(L)'
;MKLIKSFVFTAGIAAVMTSCGSGAEILSTPIENIDMVPLKISELTEAEKHNWGHLDLVKDTIPGMSVDKAYAEIIKNKKGEIVIVAVIDSGIDIEHEDLNGVLWTNKKEIPGNGIDDDNNGYIDDIHGWNFLGDAYDEQLEFVRIIAKGDESNPQYAAAVAEYDEKYQEALANKQRYDQIYEMVQSADETISKHLGKKEYTKEEVAAIDTDKADVKQAAAMLQNMYANGLDSSTAALSAIKEGVTYFSDQVNVNLNKDLKGRTTGDNPDDLTDVGYGNGNVMPSQKDESHGTHVAGIIAAERNNGKGANGVANNVQIMSLRAVPNGDEYDKDIALAIRYAVDNGAKVINGSFGKYYSPHSDWVRDAIAYASDNDVIFVNAAGNEGIDIDTKDVYPNDAIGTGTEVSKTFITVGALEPKYGPSMIAGFSNYGKINVDVFAPGAKIYSTTPENEYDTKGGTSMAAPAVAGVVALVRSYYPKLTAAQVKQVILDSGIPVMTKVVVGGDATDVRPFSELTKSAKMVNAYNALIMASQMK
;
A
#
# COMPACT_ATOMS: atom_id res chain seq x y z
N MET A 1 -64.06 54.23 -26.17
CA MET A 1 -64.46 53.69 -24.85
C MET A 1 -65.14 52.36 -25.10
N LYS A 2 -64.47 51.25 -24.79
CA LYS A 2 -64.50 50.49 -23.51
C LYS A 2 -65.54 49.36 -23.59
N LEU A 3 -65.09 48.09 -23.66
CA LEU A 3 -64.84 47.14 -22.53
C LEU A 3 -66.18 46.60 -21.98
N ILE A 4 -66.41 45.35 -21.56
CA ILE A 4 -65.70 44.05 -21.45
C ILE A 4 -66.87 43.05 -21.26
N LYS A 5 -66.72 41.79 -21.69
CA LYS A 5 -67.62 40.68 -21.32
C LYS A 5 -66.95 39.75 -20.31
N SER A 6 -67.69 39.39 -19.24
CA SER A 6 -67.46 38.22 -18.40
C SER A 6 -67.97 36.96 -19.09
N PHE A 7 -67.30 35.81 -18.89
CA PHE A 7 -67.98 34.52 -18.79
C PHE A 7 -67.15 33.53 -17.95
N VAL A 8 -67.87 32.82 -17.08
CA VAL A 8 -67.46 31.75 -16.16
C VAL A 8 -67.49 30.41 -16.90
N PHE A 9 -66.61 29.45 -16.57
CA PHE A 9 -66.96 28.02 -16.35
C PHE A 9 -65.78 27.19 -15.80
N THR A 10 -65.96 26.70 -14.57
CA THR A 10 -65.75 25.34 -14.00
C THR A 10 -64.40 24.60 -14.07
N ALA A 11 -64.06 24.03 -12.91
CA ALA A 11 -62.88 23.28 -12.53
C ALA A 11 -62.69 21.93 -13.25
N GLY A 12 -61.42 21.60 -13.53
CA GLY A 12 -60.92 20.25 -13.78
C GLY A 12 -59.65 20.02 -12.97
N ILE A 13 -59.67 19.00 -12.11
CA ILE A 13 -58.48 18.52 -11.39
C ILE A 13 -57.63 17.73 -12.38
N ALA A 14 -56.38 18.15 -12.60
CA ALA A 14 -55.35 17.34 -13.23
C ALA A 14 -54.30 17.02 -12.17
N ALA A 15 -54.25 15.74 -11.77
CA ALA A 15 -53.15 15.18 -11.00
C ALA A 15 -51.91 15.10 -11.89
N VAL A 16 -50.83 15.79 -11.51
CA VAL A 16 -49.51 15.59 -12.09
C VAL A 16 -48.70 14.76 -11.11
N MET A 17 -48.52 13.48 -11.43
CA MET A 17 -47.41 12.68 -10.91
C MET A 17 -46.24 12.78 -11.87
N THR A 18 -45.13 13.34 -11.41
CA THR A 18 -43.77 13.11 -11.91
C THR A 18 -42.83 13.50 -10.76
N SER A 19 -42.46 12.51 -9.95
CA SER A 19 -41.15 11.83 -9.97
C SER A 19 -40.10 12.58 -9.16
N CYS A 20 -39.97 12.18 -7.90
CA CYS A 20 -38.86 12.54 -7.03
C CYS A 20 -37.59 11.86 -7.54
N GLY A 21 -36.62 12.67 -7.96
CA GLY A 21 -35.22 12.30 -8.08
C GLY A 21 -34.38 13.47 -7.56
N SER A 22 -34.37 13.66 -6.24
CA SER A 22 -33.60 14.71 -5.58
C SER A 22 -32.11 14.40 -5.63
N GLY A 23 -31.43 14.79 -6.71
CA GLY A 23 -30.00 15.06 -6.69
C GLY A 23 -29.81 16.47 -6.15
N ALA A 24 -29.81 16.66 -4.83
CA ALA A 24 -29.38 17.93 -4.26
C ALA A 24 -27.92 18.17 -4.70
N GLU A 25 -27.65 19.31 -5.32
CA GLU A 25 -26.29 19.77 -5.60
C GLU A 25 -25.50 19.77 -4.29
N ILE A 26 -24.29 19.20 -4.31
CA ILE A 26 -23.40 19.21 -3.15
C ILE A 26 -22.87 20.65 -3.02
N LEU A 27 -23.58 21.47 -2.25
CA LEU A 27 -23.19 22.83 -1.86
C LEU A 27 -22.14 22.77 -0.74
N SER A 28 -20.93 22.31 -1.05
CA SER A 28 -19.78 22.39 -0.14
C SER A 28 -18.59 22.97 -0.90
N THR A 29 -17.88 23.90 -0.24
CA THR A 29 -16.67 24.52 -0.81
C THR A 29 -15.44 23.69 -0.38
N PRO A 30 -14.50 23.40 -1.30
CA PRO A 30 -13.24 22.75 -0.95
C PRO A 30 -12.48 23.51 0.14
N ILE A 31 -11.74 22.79 0.97
CA ILE A 31 -10.90 23.38 2.01
C ILE A 31 -9.66 24.01 1.36
N GLU A 32 -9.50 25.33 1.45
CA GLU A 32 -8.41 26.07 0.75
C GLU A 32 -7.34 26.66 1.68
N ASN A 33 -7.51 26.65 3.01
CA ASN A 33 -6.54 27.27 3.93
C ASN A 33 -6.25 26.39 5.16
N ILE A 34 -5.31 25.45 5.03
CA ILE A 34 -4.96 24.48 6.09
C ILE A 34 -3.66 24.80 6.84
N ASP A 35 -2.77 25.64 6.31
CA ASP A 35 -1.49 25.93 6.98
C ASP A 35 -1.67 26.74 8.30
N MET A 36 -2.89 27.24 8.56
CA MET A 36 -3.28 27.88 9.82
C MET A 36 -3.89 26.91 10.85
N VAL A 37 -4.05 25.62 10.52
CA VAL A 37 -4.60 24.61 11.44
C VAL A 37 -3.62 24.37 12.60
N PRO A 38 -4.08 24.41 13.86
CA PRO A 38 -3.22 24.12 15.00
C PRO A 38 -2.61 22.73 14.89
N LEU A 39 -1.31 22.63 15.19
CA LEU A 39 -0.63 21.34 15.26
C LEU A 39 -1.19 20.52 16.42
N LYS A 40 -1.49 19.24 16.16
CA LYS A 40 -1.73 18.28 17.23
C LYS A 40 -0.41 18.03 17.96
N ILE A 41 -0.39 18.31 19.27
CA ILE A 41 0.79 18.15 20.13
C ILE A 41 0.64 17.02 21.15
N SER A 42 -0.56 16.43 21.26
CA SER A 42 -0.81 15.26 22.09
C SER A 42 -0.52 13.99 21.30
N GLU A 43 -0.10 12.94 22.00
CA GLU A 43 -0.07 11.59 21.44
C GLU A 43 -1.44 11.17 20.89
N LEU A 44 -1.42 10.34 19.85
CA LEU A 44 -2.64 9.75 19.30
C LEU A 44 -3.21 8.74 20.31
N THR A 45 -4.53 8.77 20.48
CA THR A 45 -5.26 7.68 21.12
C THR A 45 -5.16 6.41 20.26
N GLU A 46 -5.37 5.22 20.84
CA GLU A 46 -5.34 3.96 20.08
C GLU A 46 -6.34 3.94 18.91
N ALA A 47 -7.55 4.49 19.13
CA ALA A 47 -8.54 4.63 18.07
C ALA A 47 -8.06 5.54 16.93
N GLU A 48 -7.35 6.63 17.26
CA GLU A 48 -6.75 7.49 16.24
C GLU A 48 -5.60 6.77 15.53
N LYS A 49 -4.72 6.04 16.24
CA LYS A 49 -3.63 5.27 15.61
C LYS A 49 -4.16 4.25 14.61
N HIS A 50 -5.27 3.57 14.92
CA HIS A 50 -5.85 2.58 14.03
C HIS A 50 -6.63 3.17 12.84
N ASN A 51 -7.00 4.45 12.89
CA ASN A 51 -7.91 5.05 11.89
C ASN A 51 -7.42 6.39 11.32
N TRP A 52 -6.20 6.85 11.63
CA TRP A 52 -5.76 8.22 11.33
C TRP A 52 -5.83 8.58 9.83
N GLY A 53 -5.60 7.60 8.95
CA GLY A 53 -5.68 7.81 7.50
C GLY A 53 -7.08 8.21 7.01
N HIS A 54 -8.12 7.94 7.81
CA HIS A 54 -9.52 8.26 7.50
C HIS A 54 -9.97 9.60 8.07
N LEU A 55 -9.20 10.17 9.00
CA LEU A 55 -9.54 11.39 9.72
C LEU A 55 -9.41 12.65 8.84
N ASP A 56 -9.95 13.77 9.32
CA ASP A 56 -9.96 15.06 8.63
C ASP A 56 -9.01 16.06 9.28
N LEU A 57 -8.16 16.70 8.48
CA LEU A 57 -7.16 17.63 9.00
C LEU A 57 -7.77 18.82 9.76
N VAL A 58 -8.87 19.40 9.28
CA VAL A 58 -9.45 20.59 9.89
C VAL A 58 -10.21 20.24 11.16
N LYS A 59 -10.94 19.12 11.15
CA LYS A 59 -11.76 18.67 12.27
C LYS A 59 -10.94 17.99 13.37
N ASP A 60 -10.02 17.11 12.96
CA ASP A 60 -9.34 16.17 13.85
C ASP A 60 -7.87 16.54 14.07
N THR A 61 -7.35 17.56 13.37
CA THR A 61 -5.93 18.04 13.41
C THR A 61 -4.90 17.01 12.94
N ILE A 62 -5.36 15.98 12.22
CA ILE A 62 -4.58 14.84 11.75
C ILE A 62 -4.65 14.79 10.22
N PRO A 63 -3.51 14.66 9.51
CA PRO A 63 -3.47 14.75 8.04
C PRO A 63 -3.95 13.45 7.36
N GLY A 64 -5.18 13.03 7.65
CA GLY A 64 -5.87 11.96 6.93
C GLY A 64 -6.55 12.45 5.65
N MET A 65 -7.18 11.53 4.92
CA MET A 65 -7.83 11.81 3.63
C MET A 65 -9.31 12.23 3.76
N SER A 66 -9.81 12.53 4.96
CA SER A 66 -11.22 12.86 5.22
C SER A 66 -12.21 11.78 4.76
N VAL A 67 -11.84 10.51 4.82
CA VAL A 67 -12.68 9.37 4.39
C VAL A 67 -13.94 9.26 5.25
N ASP A 68 -13.80 9.35 6.58
CA ASP A 68 -14.96 9.23 7.48
C ASP A 68 -15.95 10.38 7.28
N LYS A 69 -15.44 11.58 7.01
CA LYS A 69 -16.25 12.75 6.66
C LYS A 69 -16.96 12.56 5.32
N ALA A 70 -16.28 12.00 4.31
CA ALA A 70 -16.89 11.67 3.03
C ALA A 70 -18.07 10.70 3.19
N TYR A 71 -17.91 9.67 4.03
CA TYR A 71 -18.98 8.75 4.37
C TYR A 71 -20.15 9.43 5.10
N ALA A 72 -19.85 10.23 6.12
CA ALA A 72 -20.88 10.87 6.95
C ALA A 72 -21.69 11.94 6.19
N GLU A 73 -21.07 12.69 5.28
CA GLU A 73 -21.66 13.90 4.71
C GLU A 73 -22.08 13.76 3.24
N ILE A 74 -21.28 13.08 2.42
CA ILE A 74 -21.48 13.00 0.97
C ILE A 74 -22.12 11.68 0.55
N ILE A 75 -21.53 10.55 0.96
CA ILE A 75 -21.98 9.22 0.58
C ILE A 75 -23.27 8.88 1.31
N LYS A 76 -23.28 8.93 2.65
CA LYS A 76 -24.43 8.58 3.49
C LYS A 76 -25.01 7.22 3.08
N ASN A 77 -26.24 7.23 2.56
CA ASN A 77 -26.97 6.05 2.10
C ASN A 77 -26.99 5.90 0.57
N LYS A 78 -26.19 6.69 -0.16
CA LYS A 78 -26.08 6.56 -1.62
C LYS A 78 -25.50 5.20 -1.96
N LYS A 79 -26.04 4.58 -3.00
CA LYS A 79 -25.53 3.34 -3.58
C LYS A 79 -24.56 3.67 -4.70
N GLY A 80 -23.36 3.10 -4.66
CA GLY A 80 -22.40 3.12 -5.75
C GLY A 80 -22.47 1.84 -6.58
N GLU A 81 -21.77 1.82 -7.71
CA GLU A 81 -21.52 0.62 -8.50
C GLU A 81 -20.33 -0.16 -7.92
N ILE A 82 -20.33 -1.48 -8.09
CA ILE A 82 -19.22 -2.31 -7.62
C ILE A 82 -18.01 -2.09 -8.52
N VAL A 83 -16.87 -1.76 -7.92
CA VAL A 83 -15.60 -1.54 -8.61
C VAL A 83 -14.65 -2.70 -8.32
N ILE A 84 -14.15 -3.36 -9.36
CA ILE A 84 -13.10 -4.36 -9.22
C ILE A 84 -11.75 -3.65 -9.09
N VAL A 85 -11.03 -3.95 -8.00
CA VAL A 85 -9.69 -3.46 -7.71
C VAL A 85 -8.75 -4.66 -7.70
N ALA A 86 -7.80 -4.69 -8.63
CA ALA A 86 -6.76 -5.71 -8.63
C ALA A 86 -5.59 -5.28 -7.73
N VAL A 87 -5.09 -6.20 -6.92
CA VAL A 87 -3.93 -6.01 -6.05
C VAL A 87 -2.84 -6.93 -6.55
N ILE A 88 -1.79 -6.34 -7.15
CA ILE A 88 -0.60 -7.08 -7.59
C ILE A 88 0.42 -7.04 -6.46
N ASP A 89 0.59 -8.16 -5.78
CA ASP A 89 1.34 -8.24 -4.51
C ASP A 89 1.78 -9.68 -4.18
N SER A 90 2.05 -9.98 -2.91
CA SER A 90 2.49 -11.28 -2.38
C SER A 90 1.37 -12.31 -2.20
N GLY A 91 0.15 -12.00 -2.65
CA GLY A 91 -1.05 -12.79 -2.37
C GLY A 91 -1.84 -12.24 -1.19
N ILE A 92 -3.07 -12.76 -1.04
CA ILE A 92 -4.06 -12.26 -0.09
C ILE A 92 -4.66 -13.45 0.64
N ASP A 93 -4.74 -13.35 1.96
CA ASP A 93 -5.54 -14.26 2.77
C ASP A 93 -7.03 -14.04 2.43
N ILE A 94 -7.52 -14.80 1.45
CA ILE A 94 -8.91 -14.75 0.98
C ILE A 94 -9.90 -15.36 1.99
N GLU A 95 -9.41 -15.98 3.07
CA GLU A 95 -10.24 -16.49 4.15
C GLU A 95 -10.39 -15.48 5.30
N HIS A 96 -9.62 -14.39 5.29
CA HIS A 96 -9.62 -13.37 6.31
C HIS A 96 -11.03 -12.82 6.58
N GLU A 97 -11.42 -12.78 7.85
CA GLU A 97 -12.78 -12.48 8.28
C GLU A 97 -13.27 -11.08 7.89
N ASP A 98 -12.34 -10.17 7.65
CA ASP A 98 -12.59 -8.77 7.29
C ASP A 98 -12.49 -8.51 5.78
N LEU A 99 -12.15 -9.54 4.98
CA LEU A 99 -11.97 -9.46 3.53
C LEU A 99 -12.86 -10.42 2.73
N ASN A 100 -13.28 -11.54 3.31
CA ASN A 100 -14.01 -12.60 2.60
C ASN A 100 -15.33 -12.14 1.94
N GLY A 101 -15.95 -11.05 2.42
CA GLY A 101 -17.16 -10.45 1.84
C GLY A 101 -16.91 -9.48 0.68
N VAL A 102 -15.66 -9.14 0.40
CA VAL A 102 -15.26 -8.14 -0.62
C VAL A 102 -14.34 -8.71 -1.69
N LEU A 103 -14.27 -10.03 -1.87
CA LEU A 103 -13.46 -10.64 -2.91
C LEU A 103 -14.14 -10.57 -4.29
N TRP A 104 -13.34 -10.41 -5.33
CA TRP A 104 -13.75 -10.69 -6.70
C TRP A 104 -13.84 -12.20 -6.89
N THR A 105 -14.79 -12.64 -7.70
CA THR A 105 -14.95 -14.05 -8.05
C THR A 105 -15.14 -14.17 -9.55
N ASN A 106 -14.28 -14.94 -10.22
CA ASN A 106 -14.51 -15.31 -11.61
C ASN A 106 -15.73 -16.23 -11.69
N LYS A 107 -16.89 -15.67 -12.05
CA LYS A 107 -18.15 -16.42 -12.15
C LYS A 107 -18.21 -17.32 -13.39
N LYS A 108 -17.21 -17.25 -14.26
CA LYS A 108 -17.13 -18.07 -15.46
C LYS A 108 -16.40 -19.39 -15.21
N GLU A 109 -15.64 -19.48 -14.13
CA GLU A 109 -14.97 -20.71 -13.69
C GLU A 109 -15.83 -21.57 -12.77
N ILE A 110 -15.59 -22.88 -12.80
CA ILE A 110 -16.12 -23.87 -11.86
C ILE A 110 -14.99 -24.28 -10.92
N PRO A 111 -15.03 -23.88 -9.63
CA PRO A 111 -13.94 -24.12 -8.69
C PRO A 111 -13.48 -25.59 -8.60
N GLY A 112 -12.20 -25.83 -8.88
CA GLY A 112 -11.49 -27.07 -8.60
C GLY A 112 -11.78 -28.19 -9.60
N ASN A 113 -12.21 -27.85 -10.82
CA ASN A 113 -12.43 -28.84 -11.88
C ASN A 113 -11.17 -29.11 -12.72
N GLY A 114 -10.10 -28.30 -12.56
CA GLY A 114 -8.85 -28.43 -13.32
C GLY A 114 -8.97 -28.02 -14.78
N ILE A 115 -9.98 -27.22 -15.13
CA ILE A 115 -10.28 -26.75 -16.48
C ILE A 115 -10.27 -25.22 -16.46
N ASP A 116 -9.82 -24.62 -17.56
CA ASP A 116 -10.03 -23.21 -17.86
C ASP A 116 -11.40 -23.09 -18.55
N ASP A 117 -12.45 -22.89 -17.76
CA ASP A 117 -13.84 -22.92 -18.25
C ASP A 117 -14.16 -21.72 -19.15
N ASP A 118 -13.54 -20.58 -18.87
CA ASP A 118 -13.77 -19.33 -19.60
C ASP A 118 -12.81 -19.12 -20.80
N ASN A 119 -11.82 -20.00 -20.94
CA ASN A 119 -10.77 -20.01 -21.98
C ASN A 119 -9.93 -18.73 -21.99
N ASN A 120 -9.64 -18.16 -20.82
CA ASN A 120 -8.79 -16.98 -20.66
C ASN A 120 -7.30 -17.32 -20.52
N GLY A 121 -6.94 -18.61 -20.44
CA GLY A 121 -5.58 -19.13 -20.28
C GLY A 121 -5.19 -19.45 -18.84
N TYR A 122 -6.09 -19.33 -17.87
CA TYR A 122 -5.83 -19.42 -16.43
C TYR A 122 -6.79 -20.42 -15.77
N ILE A 123 -6.31 -21.65 -15.56
CA ILE A 123 -7.10 -22.75 -14.99
C ILE A 123 -7.52 -22.45 -13.53
N ASP A 124 -8.82 -22.51 -13.23
CA ASP A 124 -9.37 -22.33 -11.88
C ASP A 124 -8.99 -20.97 -11.23
N ASP A 125 -8.97 -19.87 -11.97
CA ASP A 125 -8.60 -18.52 -11.50
C ASP A 125 -9.71 -17.82 -10.68
N ILE A 126 -10.22 -18.49 -9.65
CA ILE A 126 -11.46 -18.13 -8.94
C ILE A 126 -11.43 -16.74 -8.31
N HIS A 127 -10.32 -16.36 -7.66
CA HIS A 127 -10.18 -15.06 -6.97
C HIS A 127 -9.05 -14.20 -7.56
N GLY A 128 -8.52 -14.63 -8.71
CA GLY A 128 -7.36 -14.06 -9.38
C GLY A 128 -6.32 -15.13 -9.70
N TRP A 129 -5.06 -14.74 -9.85
CA TRP A 129 -3.99 -15.60 -10.33
C TRP A 129 -2.70 -15.49 -9.53
N ASN A 130 -1.97 -16.61 -9.40
CA ASN A 130 -0.66 -16.68 -8.80
C ASN A 130 0.40 -17.01 -9.85
N PHE A 131 1.19 -16.00 -10.22
CA PHE A 131 2.30 -16.10 -11.17
C PHE A 131 3.55 -16.74 -10.57
N LEU A 132 3.67 -16.79 -9.23
CA LEU A 132 4.82 -17.38 -8.55
C LEU A 132 4.75 -18.91 -8.49
N GLY A 133 3.57 -19.49 -8.70
CA GLY A 133 3.36 -20.92 -8.44
C GLY A 133 3.68 -21.25 -6.97
N ASP A 134 4.55 -22.24 -6.76
CA ASP A 134 5.01 -22.64 -5.42
C ASP A 134 6.24 -21.83 -4.93
N ALA A 135 6.74 -20.89 -5.74
CA ALA A 135 7.86 -20.04 -5.34
C ALA A 135 7.44 -19.03 -4.27
N TYR A 136 8.41 -18.67 -3.43
CA TYR A 136 8.29 -17.62 -2.43
C TYR A 136 9.63 -16.88 -2.29
N ASP A 137 10.69 -17.61 -1.98
CA ASP A 137 12.03 -17.05 -1.84
C ASP A 137 12.68 -16.76 -3.19
N GLU A 138 13.17 -15.53 -3.38
CA GLU A 138 13.77 -15.10 -4.63
C GLU A 138 14.92 -14.09 -4.43
N GLN A 139 15.82 -14.06 -5.40
CA GLN A 139 16.92 -13.12 -5.49
C GLN A 139 16.43 -11.69 -5.75
N LEU A 140 17.23 -10.68 -5.40
CA LEU A 140 17.05 -9.33 -5.95
C LEU A 140 17.46 -9.31 -7.43
N GLU A 141 16.92 -8.40 -8.23
CA GLU A 141 17.13 -8.38 -9.67
C GLU A 141 18.60 -8.18 -10.04
N PHE A 142 19.32 -7.30 -9.34
CA PHE A 142 20.76 -7.12 -9.60
C PHE A 142 21.58 -8.38 -9.29
N VAL A 143 21.13 -9.22 -8.35
CA VAL A 143 21.75 -10.50 -8.04
C VAL A 143 21.48 -11.50 -9.17
N ARG A 144 20.28 -11.50 -9.76
CA ARG A 144 19.96 -12.29 -10.97
C ARG A 144 20.84 -11.87 -12.15
N ILE A 145 21.05 -10.57 -12.36
CA ILE A 145 21.94 -10.05 -13.41
C ILE A 145 23.35 -10.63 -13.25
N ILE A 146 23.90 -10.63 -12.03
CA ILE A 146 25.22 -11.20 -11.74
C ILE A 146 25.23 -12.72 -11.95
N ALA A 147 24.21 -13.42 -11.44
CA ALA A 147 24.11 -14.88 -11.50
C ALA A 147 23.97 -15.42 -12.94
N LYS A 148 23.44 -14.63 -13.87
CA LYS A 148 23.38 -14.95 -15.31
C LYS A 148 24.77 -14.99 -15.96
N GLY A 149 25.75 -14.26 -15.40
CA GLY A 149 27.14 -14.27 -15.86
C GLY A 149 27.39 -13.57 -17.21
N ASP A 150 26.44 -12.77 -17.69
CA ASP A 150 26.59 -12.00 -18.92
C ASP A 150 27.21 -10.63 -18.64
N GLU A 151 28.54 -10.56 -18.69
CA GLU A 151 29.30 -9.32 -18.49
C GLU A 151 29.05 -8.26 -19.58
N SER A 152 28.39 -8.61 -20.70
CA SER A 152 28.03 -7.65 -21.73
C SER A 152 26.78 -6.84 -21.40
N ASN A 153 26.01 -7.25 -20.39
CA ASN A 153 24.85 -6.52 -19.91
C ASN A 153 25.31 -5.14 -19.38
N PRO A 154 24.73 -4.02 -19.87
CA PRO A 154 25.14 -2.67 -19.46
C PRO A 154 24.97 -2.40 -17.96
N GLN A 155 24.12 -3.15 -17.27
CA GLN A 155 23.88 -3.04 -15.83
C GLN A 155 24.83 -3.92 -14.98
N TYR A 156 25.61 -4.83 -15.60
CA TYR A 156 26.40 -5.82 -14.86
C TYR A 156 27.40 -5.19 -13.89
N ALA A 157 28.18 -4.21 -14.35
CA ALA A 157 29.19 -3.56 -13.51
C ALA A 157 28.57 -2.80 -12.32
N ALA A 158 27.42 -2.15 -12.53
CA ALA A 158 26.69 -1.46 -11.47
C ALA A 158 26.11 -2.47 -10.47
N ALA A 159 25.52 -3.57 -10.96
CA ALA A 159 25.01 -4.64 -10.13
C ALA A 159 26.11 -5.26 -9.24
N VAL A 160 27.30 -5.52 -9.78
CA VAL A 160 28.44 -6.04 -8.99
C VAL A 160 28.85 -5.06 -7.90
N ALA A 161 28.95 -3.76 -8.21
CA ALA A 161 29.32 -2.76 -7.22
C ALA A 161 28.29 -2.68 -6.07
N GLU A 162 26.99 -2.70 -6.40
CA GLU A 162 25.91 -2.70 -5.40
C GLU A 162 25.89 -3.99 -4.58
N TYR A 163 26.17 -5.14 -5.21
CA TYR A 163 26.29 -6.42 -4.52
C TYR A 163 27.38 -6.42 -3.46
N ASP A 164 28.58 -5.94 -3.83
CA ASP A 164 29.71 -5.92 -2.91
C ASP A 164 29.43 -5.04 -1.69
N GLU A 165 28.73 -3.91 -1.86
CA GLU A 165 28.29 -3.04 -0.76
C GLU A 165 27.23 -3.73 0.11
N LYS A 166 26.10 -4.13 -0.50
CA LYS A 166 24.95 -4.67 0.23
C LYS A 166 25.25 -5.99 0.94
N TYR A 167 26.05 -6.86 0.33
CA TYR A 167 26.40 -8.14 0.94
C TYR A 167 27.24 -7.96 2.21
N GLN A 168 28.21 -7.05 2.19
CA GLN A 168 29.03 -6.77 3.38
C GLN A 168 28.19 -6.12 4.49
N GLU A 169 27.29 -5.19 4.14
CA GLU A 169 26.38 -4.59 5.11
C GLU A 169 25.42 -5.62 5.73
N ALA A 170 24.74 -6.42 4.89
CA ALA A 170 23.82 -7.44 5.36
C ALA A 170 24.51 -8.48 6.24
N LEU A 171 25.73 -8.91 5.88
CA LEU A 171 26.52 -9.83 6.69
C LEU A 171 26.91 -9.24 8.05
N ALA A 172 27.34 -7.98 8.07
CA ALA A 172 27.69 -7.29 9.31
C ALA A 172 26.47 -7.09 10.22
N ASN A 173 25.32 -6.70 9.65
CA ASN A 173 24.07 -6.55 10.39
C ASN A 173 23.57 -7.89 10.92
N LYS A 174 23.63 -8.96 10.12
CA LYS A 174 23.30 -10.32 10.57
C LYS A 174 24.14 -10.71 11.79
N GLN A 175 25.47 -10.58 11.71
CA GLN A 175 26.37 -10.90 12.82
C GLN A 175 26.07 -10.09 14.07
N ARG A 176 25.75 -8.80 13.90
CA ARG A 176 25.37 -7.91 15.00
C ARG A 176 24.07 -8.33 15.67
N TYR A 177 23.04 -8.65 14.88
CA TYR A 177 21.74 -9.07 15.42
C TYR A 177 21.80 -10.44 16.07
N ASP A 178 22.55 -11.40 15.50
CA ASP A 178 22.83 -12.70 16.12
C ASP A 178 23.47 -12.51 17.51
N GLN A 179 24.49 -11.65 17.62
CA GLN A 179 25.14 -11.34 18.90
C GLN A 179 24.19 -10.70 19.91
N ILE A 180 23.35 -9.74 19.46
CA ILE A 180 22.36 -9.11 20.34
C ILE A 180 21.36 -10.14 20.84
N TYR A 181 20.86 -11.01 19.96
CA TYR A 181 19.91 -12.06 20.31
C TYR A 181 20.50 -13.01 21.37
N GLU A 182 21.72 -13.51 21.16
CA GLU A 182 22.41 -14.38 22.11
C GLU A 182 22.63 -13.70 23.47
N MET A 183 23.02 -12.41 23.48
CA MET A 183 23.20 -11.66 24.73
C MET A 183 21.88 -11.49 25.50
N VAL A 184 20.79 -11.14 24.82
CA VAL A 184 19.47 -10.96 25.45
C VAL A 184 18.93 -12.29 25.94
N GLN A 185 19.09 -13.35 25.17
CA GLN A 185 18.69 -14.70 25.57
C GLN A 185 19.45 -15.15 26.82
N SER A 186 20.76 -14.93 26.86
CA SER A 186 21.57 -15.25 28.04
C SER A 186 21.19 -14.41 29.26
N ALA A 187 20.85 -13.14 29.08
CA ALA A 187 20.35 -12.27 30.14
C ALA A 187 19.00 -12.78 30.67
N ASP A 188 18.06 -13.13 29.79
CA ASP A 188 16.77 -13.67 30.15
C ASP A 188 16.88 -14.98 30.95
N GLU A 189 17.75 -15.90 30.50
CA GLU A 189 18.01 -17.16 31.21
C GLU A 189 18.62 -16.91 32.59
N THR A 190 19.55 -15.97 32.70
CA THR A 190 20.21 -15.60 33.96
C THR A 190 19.20 -15.05 34.97
N ILE A 191 18.32 -14.14 34.52
CA ILE A 191 17.31 -13.51 35.37
C ILE A 191 16.20 -14.50 35.73
N SER A 192 15.74 -15.30 34.77
CA SER A 192 14.79 -16.39 35.01
C SER A 192 15.28 -17.34 36.11
N LYS A 193 16.56 -17.73 36.03
CA LYS A 193 17.21 -18.60 37.02
C LYS A 193 17.37 -17.92 38.38
N HIS A 194 17.67 -16.62 38.39
CA HIS A 194 17.79 -15.84 39.63
C HIS A 194 16.44 -15.71 40.37
N LEU A 195 15.37 -15.41 39.63
CA LEU A 195 14.01 -15.24 40.17
C LEU A 195 13.28 -16.58 40.39
N GLY A 196 13.79 -17.68 39.84
CA GLY A 196 13.21 -19.01 39.96
C GLY A 196 11.92 -19.20 39.15
N LYS A 197 11.71 -18.38 38.12
CA LYS A 197 10.53 -18.40 37.26
C LYS A 197 10.86 -17.97 35.84
N LYS A 198 10.11 -18.48 34.86
CA LYS A 198 10.33 -18.20 33.44
C LYS A 198 9.75 -16.86 32.98
N GLU A 199 8.70 -16.38 33.65
CA GLU A 199 8.04 -15.12 33.34
C GLU A 199 8.18 -14.17 34.53
N TYR A 200 8.64 -12.96 34.25
CA TYR A 200 8.89 -11.92 35.24
C TYR A 200 8.58 -10.53 34.66
N THR A 201 8.28 -9.57 35.52
CA THR A 201 7.93 -8.20 35.11
C THR A 201 9.15 -7.28 35.15
N LYS A 202 9.07 -6.15 34.43
CA LYS A 202 10.11 -5.12 34.46
C LYS A 202 10.37 -4.57 35.87
N GLU A 203 9.33 -4.51 36.72
CA GLU A 203 9.45 -4.11 38.13
C GLU A 203 10.24 -5.13 38.94
N GLU A 204 10.07 -6.43 38.66
CA GLU A 204 10.83 -7.48 39.32
C GLU A 204 12.30 -7.44 38.91
N VAL A 205 12.61 -7.17 37.65
CA VAL A 205 14.00 -6.92 37.20
C VAL A 205 14.58 -5.67 37.85
N ALA A 206 13.79 -4.61 38.01
CA ALA A 206 14.19 -3.38 38.68
C ALA A 206 14.47 -3.58 40.18
N ALA A 207 13.78 -4.54 40.82
CA ALA A 207 13.91 -4.84 42.23
C ALA A 207 15.05 -5.82 42.57
N ILE A 208 15.82 -6.30 41.57
CA ILE A 208 16.93 -7.24 41.81
C ILE A 208 18.04 -6.55 42.59
N ASP A 209 18.22 -6.99 43.83
CA ASP A 209 19.34 -6.65 44.69
C ASP A 209 20.17 -7.91 44.97
N THR A 210 21.39 -7.96 44.41
CA THR A 210 22.26 -9.13 44.49
C THR A 210 23.71 -8.72 44.31
N ASP A 211 24.66 -9.43 44.91
CA ASP A 211 26.10 -9.19 44.71
C ASP A 211 26.69 -9.95 43.51
N LYS A 212 25.88 -10.79 42.85
CA LYS A 212 26.30 -11.59 41.70
C LYS A 212 26.47 -10.71 40.46
N ALA A 213 27.71 -10.63 39.95
CA ALA A 213 28.06 -9.72 38.85
C ALA A 213 27.34 -10.04 37.53
N ASP A 214 27.19 -11.32 37.20
CA ASP A 214 26.43 -11.84 36.06
C ASP A 214 24.95 -11.41 36.12
N VAL A 215 24.31 -11.56 37.28
CA VAL A 215 22.92 -11.15 37.48
C VAL A 215 22.76 -9.63 37.40
N LYS A 216 23.68 -8.84 37.98
CA LYS A 216 23.67 -7.37 37.85
C LYS A 216 23.76 -6.93 36.40
N GLN A 217 24.65 -7.54 35.63
CA GLN A 217 24.84 -7.22 34.22
C GLN A 217 23.61 -7.56 33.39
N ALA A 218 23.04 -8.76 33.58
CA ALA A 218 21.82 -9.19 32.91
C ALA A 218 20.63 -8.27 33.23
N ALA A 219 20.46 -7.89 34.51
CA ALA A 219 19.39 -6.99 34.94
C ALA A 219 19.54 -5.59 34.30
N ALA A 220 20.76 -5.03 34.28
CA ALA A 220 21.03 -3.74 33.67
C ALA A 220 20.75 -3.74 32.16
N MET A 221 21.07 -4.83 31.47
CA MET A 221 20.79 -5.00 30.04
C MET A 221 19.28 -4.98 29.78
N LEU A 222 18.51 -5.82 30.47
CA LEU A 222 17.05 -5.86 30.31
C LEU A 222 16.39 -4.53 30.69
N GLN A 223 16.86 -3.87 31.75
CA GLN A 223 16.37 -2.54 32.12
C GLN A 223 16.63 -1.49 31.02
N ASN A 224 17.79 -1.53 30.35
CA ASN A 224 18.06 -0.65 29.23
C ASN A 224 17.09 -0.91 28.07
N MET A 225 16.76 -2.16 27.79
CA MET A 225 15.78 -2.51 26.75
C MET A 225 14.37 -2.02 27.10
N TYR A 226 13.96 -2.16 28.37
CA TYR A 226 12.66 -1.66 28.83
C TYR A 226 12.57 -0.13 28.75
N ALA A 227 13.68 0.57 29.03
CA ALA A 227 13.75 2.01 28.85
C ALA A 227 13.60 2.46 27.39
N ASN A 228 13.84 1.56 26.42
CA ASN A 228 13.65 1.79 24.99
C ASN A 228 12.27 1.31 24.48
N GLY A 229 11.31 1.04 25.37
CA GLY A 229 9.91 0.81 25.00
C GLY A 229 9.52 -0.66 24.81
N LEU A 230 10.38 -1.61 25.17
CA LEU A 230 10.03 -3.05 25.16
C LEU A 230 9.43 -3.45 26.52
N ASP A 231 8.26 -4.10 26.51
CA ASP A 231 7.53 -4.36 27.76
C ASP A 231 7.99 -5.61 28.53
N SER A 232 8.69 -6.55 27.86
CA SER A 232 9.18 -7.78 28.47
C SER A 232 10.41 -8.34 27.74
N SER A 233 11.13 -9.26 28.38
CA SER A 233 12.23 -9.98 27.73
C SER A 233 11.74 -10.84 26.55
N THR A 234 10.54 -11.42 26.65
CA THR A 234 9.90 -12.16 25.55
C THR A 234 9.61 -11.27 24.35
N ALA A 235 9.00 -10.09 24.58
CA ALA A 235 8.73 -9.12 23.51
C ALA A 235 10.03 -8.64 22.86
N ALA A 236 11.06 -8.40 23.66
CA ALA A 236 12.38 -8.05 23.18
C ALA A 236 13.02 -9.14 22.32
N LEU A 237 13.00 -10.40 22.78
CA LEU A 237 13.53 -11.53 22.02
C LEU A 237 12.78 -11.74 20.71
N SER A 238 11.46 -11.53 20.69
CA SER A 238 10.67 -11.59 19.45
C SER A 238 11.13 -10.52 18.45
N ALA A 239 11.16 -9.26 18.88
CA ALA A 239 11.54 -8.14 18.01
C ALA A 239 12.98 -8.27 17.46
N ILE A 240 13.92 -8.75 18.29
CA ILE A 240 15.30 -8.98 17.82
C ILE A 240 15.35 -10.17 16.86
N LYS A 241 14.58 -11.23 17.14
CA LYS A 241 14.51 -12.41 16.28
C LYS A 241 13.97 -12.09 14.90
N GLU A 242 12.97 -11.22 14.79
CA GLU A 242 12.49 -10.70 13.51
C GLU A 242 13.61 -10.04 12.71
N GLY A 243 14.44 -9.21 13.37
CA GLY A 243 15.64 -8.64 12.76
C GLY A 243 16.67 -9.69 12.34
N VAL A 244 16.92 -10.71 13.17
CA VAL A 244 17.80 -11.85 12.83
C VAL A 244 17.31 -12.57 11.58
N THR A 245 16.01 -12.90 11.52
CA THR A 245 15.39 -13.53 10.35
C THR A 245 15.58 -12.65 9.12
N TYR A 246 15.21 -11.38 9.20
CA TYR A 246 15.35 -10.42 8.09
C TYR A 246 16.77 -10.37 7.51
N PHE A 247 17.79 -10.14 8.34
CA PHE A 247 19.17 -10.08 7.83
C PHE A 247 19.73 -11.45 7.41
N SER A 248 19.21 -12.54 7.98
CA SER A 248 19.55 -13.88 7.53
C SER A 248 19.00 -14.16 6.13
N ASP A 249 17.76 -13.78 5.87
CA ASP A 249 17.11 -13.95 4.56
C ASP A 249 17.78 -13.09 3.51
N GLN A 250 18.15 -11.83 3.84
CA GLN A 250 18.93 -10.99 2.93
C GLN A 250 20.21 -11.71 2.45
N VAL A 251 20.98 -12.33 3.34
CA VAL A 251 22.24 -13.00 2.99
C VAL A 251 22.01 -14.35 2.30
N ASN A 252 21.09 -15.16 2.82
CA ASN A 252 20.93 -16.57 2.43
C ASN A 252 19.94 -16.77 1.27
N VAL A 253 19.05 -15.81 1.06
CA VAL A 253 18.01 -15.82 0.03
C VAL A 253 18.28 -14.71 -0.98
N ASN A 254 18.04 -13.45 -0.61
CA ASN A 254 17.94 -12.36 -1.59
C ASN A 254 19.27 -12.05 -2.29
N LEU A 255 20.39 -12.15 -1.56
CA LEU A 255 21.76 -11.94 -2.05
C LEU A 255 22.53 -13.23 -2.36
N ASN A 256 21.86 -14.38 -2.30
CA ASN A 256 22.49 -15.66 -2.59
C ASN A 256 22.50 -15.92 -4.10
N LYS A 257 23.65 -15.75 -4.74
CA LYS A 257 23.85 -15.93 -6.20
C LYS A 257 23.54 -17.35 -6.70
N ASP A 258 23.61 -18.35 -5.82
CA ASP A 258 23.39 -19.76 -6.16
C ASP A 258 21.92 -20.19 -5.99
N LEU A 259 21.09 -19.35 -5.37
CA LEU A 259 19.64 -19.60 -5.23
C LEU A 259 18.98 -19.73 -6.60
N LYS A 260 17.99 -20.64 -6.68
CA LYS A 260 17.08 -20.82 -7.81
C LYS A 260 15.64 -20.72 -7.29
N GLY A 261 15.15 -19.50 -7.13
CA GLY A 261 13.84 -19.22 -6.53
C GLY A 261 12.66 -19.59 -7.43
N ARG A 262 12.74 -19.25 -8.72
CA ARG A 262 11.71 -19.58 -9.71
C ARG A 262 11.53 -21.09 -9.92
N THR A 263 10.32 -21.59 -9.68
CA THR A 263 9.94 -23.02 -9.78
C THR A 263 8.91 -23.34 -10.86
N THR A 264 8.37 -22.31 -11.51
CA THR A 264 7.27 -22.39 -12.49
C THR A 264 7.64 -23.04 -13.83
N GLY A 265 8.94 -23.18 -14.12
CA GLY A 265 9.45 -23.88 -15.31
C GLY A 265 9.33 -23.11 -16.63
N ASP A 266 8.79 -21.89 -16.59
CA ASP A 266 8.73 -20.95 -17.70
C ASP A 266 10.05 -20.16 -17.85
N ASN A 267 10.17 -19.45 -18.97
CA ASN A 267 11.26 -18.55 -19.27
C ASN A 267 10.92 -17.10 -18.90
N PRO A 268 11.54 -16.50 -17.86
CA PRO A 268 11.27 -15.13 -17.46
C PRO A 268 11.73 -14.08 -18.50
N ASP A 269 12.59 -14.47 -19.44
CA ASP A 269 13.09 -13.63 -20.54
C ASP A 269 12.28 -13.80 -21.85
N ASP A 270 11.09 -14.42 -21.81
CA ASP A 270 10.17 -14.54 -22.95
C ASP A 270 8.73 -14.18 -22.53
N LEU A 271 8.26 -13.00 -22.92
CA LEU A 271 6.91 -12.51 -22.63
C LEU A 271 5.80 -13.40 -23.21
N THR A 272 6.10 -14.19 -24.24
CA THR A 272 5.13 -15.07 -24.90
C THR A 272 5.01 -16.45 -24.25
N ASP A 273 5.93 -16.77 -23.33
CA ASP A 273 5.87 -17.99 -22.54
C ASP A 273 4.86 -17.82 -21.39
N VAL A 274 3.62 -18.20 -21.67
CA VAL A 274 2.42 -18.06 -20.83
C VAL A 274 1.85 -19.42 -20.43
N GLY A 275 0.85 -19.44 -19.55
CA GLY A 275 0.21 -20.68 -19.07
C GLY A 275 0.94 -21.35 -17.90
N TYR A 276 1.71 -20.57 -17.14
CA TYR A 276 2.36 -20.97 -15.89
C TYR A 276 1.66 -20.32 -14.68
N GLY A 277 1.99 -20.81 -13.48
CA GLY A 277 1.33 -20.38 -12.25
C GLY A 277 0.13 -21.27 -11.89
N ASN A 278 -0.72 -20.78 -10.99
CA ASN A 278 -1.94 -21.48 -10.58
C ASN A 278 -2.98 -20.52 -9.96
N GLY A 279 -4.19 -21.01 -9.67
CA GLY A 279 -5.26 -20.24 -9.01
C GLY A 279 -5.11 -20.07 -7.49
N ASN A 280 -4.02 -20.57 -6.86
CA ASN A 280 -3.82 -20.41 -5.42
C ASN A 280 -3.21 -19.04 -5.08
N VAL A 281 -4.07 -18.07 -4.79
CA VAL A 281 -3.70 -16.69 -4.47
C VAL A 281 -3.42 -16.43 -2.98
N MET A 282 -3.49 -17.48 -2.15
CA MET A 282 -3.19 -17.37 -0.72
C MET A 282 -1.70 -17.12 -0.50
N PRO A 283 -1.33 -16.40 0.58
CA PRO A 283 0.04 -16.42 1.05
C PRO A 283 0.45 -17.86 1.39
N SER A 284 1.68 -18.21 1.05
CA SER A 284 2.30 -19.49 1.33
C SER A 284 2.69 -19.66 2.81
N GLN A 285 2.88 -18.53 3.50
CA GLN A 285 3.23 -18.48 4.91
C GLN A 285 2.72 -17.20 5.57
N LYS A 286 2.58 -17.21 6.91
CA LYS A 286 2.05 -16.10 7.69
C LYS A 286 2.79 -14.77 7.46
N ASP A 287 4.11 -14.84 7.32
CA ASP A 287 4.97 -13.67 7.17
C ASP A 287 4.82 -13.00 5.79
N GLU A 288 4.23 -13.69 4.80
CA GLU A 288 3.80 -13.16 3.50
C GLU A 288 2.52 -12.30 3.66
N SER A 289 2.58 -11.34 4.58
CA SER A 289 1.44 -10.57 5.07
C SER A 289 1.10 -9.32 4.26
N HIS A 290 1.99 -8.93 3.35
CA HIS A 290 1.97 -7.61 2.69
C HIS A 290 0.71 -7.42 1.83
N GLY A 291 0.39 -8.36 0.94
CA GLY A 291 -0.80 -8.25 0.08
C GLY A 291 -2.12 -8.25 0.86
N THR A 292 -2.24 -9.05 1.92
CA THR A 292 -3.40 -9.01 2.84
C THR A 292 -3.54 -7.64 3.51
N HIS A 293 -2.43 -7.01 3.92
CA HIS A 293 -2.43 -5.68 4.53
C HIS A 293 -2.86 -4.59 3.55
N VAL A 294 -2.30 -4.63 2.34
CA VAL A 294 -2.68 -3.75 1.24
C VAL A 294 -4.17 -3.88 0.89
N ALA A 295 -4.70 -5.11 0.81
CA ALA A 295 -6.11 -5.36 0.52
C ALA A 295 -7.04 -4.81 1.61
N GLY A 296 -6.66 -4.94 2.88
CA GLY A 296 -7.40 -4.38 4.02
C GLY A 296 -7.53 -2.86 3.96
N ILE A 297 -6.44 -2.16 3.61
CA ILE A 297 -6.45 -0.70 3.46
C ILE A 297 -7.48 -0.26 2.40
N ILE A 298 -7.59 -1.00 1.30
CA ILE A 298 -8.55 -0.70 0.23
C ILE A 298 -9.97 -1.01 0.68
N ALA A 299 -10.20 -2.21 1.22
CA ALA A 299 -11.53 -2.84 1.17
C ALA A 299 -11.98 -3.57 2.45
N ALA A 300 -11.24 -3.53 3.57
CA ALA A 300 -11.71 -4.13 4.82
C ALA A 300 -13.15 -3.69 5.14
N GLU A 301 -14.00 -4.65 5.53
CA GLU A 301 -15.43 -4.46 5.66
C GLU A 301 -15.79 -3.38 6.69
N ARG A 302 -16.27 -2.23 6.20
CA ARG A 302 -16.54 -1.09 7.09
C ARG A 302 -17.67 -1.35 8.10
N ASN A 303 -17.42 -1.01 9.36
CA ASN A 303 -18.38 -1.02 10.48
C ASN A 303 -18.97 -2.40 10.84
N ASN A 304 -18.25 -3.49 10.57
CA ASN A 304 -18.66 -4.84 10.98
C ASN A 304 -18.29 -5.17 12.45
N GLY A 305 -17.63 -4.25 13.16
CA GLY A 305 -17.20 -4.41 14.55
C GLY A 305 -15.89 -5.20 14.72
N LYS A 306 -15.17 -5.46 13.63
CA LYS A 306 -13.86 -6.11 13.60
C LYS A 306 -12.73 -5.07 13.49
N GLY A 307 -11.54 -5.50 13.07
CA GLY A 307 -10.31 -4.73 13.21
C GLY A 307 -10.28 -3.44 12.38
N ALA A 308 -10.18 -3.51 11.06
CA ALA A 308 -9.90 -2.34 10.22
C ALA A 308 -11.14 -1.86 9.45
N ASN A 309 -11.10 -0.63 8.93
CA ASN A 309 -12.08 -0.15 7.97
C ASN A 309 -11.35 0.19 6.68
N GLY A 310 -11.67 -0.46 5.56
CA GLY A 310 -11.10 -0.13 4.26
C GLY A 310 -11.53 1.25 3.79
N VAL A 311 -10.73 1.91 2.96
CA VAL A 311 -11.04 3.25 2.42
C VAL A 311 -12.33 3.22 1.60
N ALA A 312 -12.54 2.16 0.80
CA ALA A 312 -13.70 2.04 -0.08
C ALA A 312 -14.72 1.01 0.42
N ASN A 313 -15.95 1.19 -0.02
CA ASN A 313 -17.03 0.19 0.00
C ASN A 313 -17.55 0.01 -1.43
N ASN A 314 -18.34 -1.03 -1.67
CA ASN A 314 -18.76 -1.43 -3.02
C ASN A 314 -17.55 -1.71 -3.93
N VAL A 315 -16.58 -2.44 -3.40
CA VAL A 315 -15.40 -2.88 -4.15
C VAL A 315 -15.31 -4.41 -4.10
N GLN A 316 -14.63 -4.97 -5.08
CA GLN A 316 -14.24 -6.36 -5.11
C GLN A 316 -12.73 -6.47 -5.35
N ILE A 317 -12.02 -7.19 -4.48
CA ILE A 317 -10.57 -7.38 -4.56
C ILE A 317 -10.24 -8.60 -5.42
N MET A 318 -9.50 -8.38 -6.51
CA MET A 318 -8.89 -9.42 -7.33
C MET A 318 -7.42 -9.58 -6.90
N SER A 319 -7.03 -10.79 -6.49
CA SER A 319 -5.70 -11.07 -5.96
C SER A 319 -4.76 -11.52 -7.08
N LEU A 320 -3.66 -10.80 -7.29
CA LEU A 320 -2.63 -11.16 -8.27
C LEU A 320 -1.30 -11.34 -7.55
N ARG A 321 -0.95 -12.60 -7.29
CA ARG A 321 0.27 -12.96 -6.57
C ARG A 321 1.45 -12.99 -7.56
N ALA A 322 2.30 -11.98 -7.51
CA ALA A 322 3.44 -11.80 -8.42
C ALA A 322 4.70 -11.23 -7.72
N VAL A 323 4.63 -10.92 -6.43
CA VAL A 323 5.73 -10.33 -5.65
C VAL A 323 6.26 -11.36 -4.64
N PRO A 324 7.48 -11.90 -4.85
CA PRO A 324 8.08 -12.88 -3.94
C PRO A 324 8.76 -12.21 -2.73
N ASN A 325 9.36 -13.01 -1.84
CA ASN A 325 10.42 -12.55 -0.94
C ASN A 325 11.70 -12.30 -1.74
N GLY A 326 11.75 -11.15 -2.41
CA GLY A 326 12.79 -10.75 -3.36
C GLY A 326 12.21 -9.75 -4.36
N ASP A 327 12.89 -9.54 -5.48
CA ASP A 327 12.36 -8.68 -6.54
C ASP A 327 11.47 -9.48 -7.49
N GLU A 328 10.32 -8.91 -7.85
CA GLU A 328 9.40 -9.43 -8.84
C GLU A 328 10.02 -9.51 -10.25
N TYR A 329 9.50 -10.40 -11.09
CA TYR A 329 9.89 -10.50 -12.51
C TYR A 329 9.05 -9.56 -13.37
N ASP A 330 9.69 -8.83 -14.28
CA ASP A 330 9.01 -7.87 -15.19
C ASP A 330 7.91 -8.56 -16.02
N LYS A 331 8.14 -9.81 -16.43
CA LYS A 331 7.15 -10.64 -17.13
C LYS A 331 5.89 -10.87 -16.29
N ASP A 332 6.06 -11.29 -15.04
CA ASP A 332 4.95 -11.60 -14.14
C ASP A 332 4.10 -10.34 -13.89
N ILE A 333 4.74 -9.19 -13.69
CA ILE A 333 4.05 -7.90 -13.52
C ILE A 333 3.32 -7.48 -14.80
N ALA A 334 3.95 -7.56 -15.97
CA ALA A 334 3.32 -7.18 -17.23
C ALA A 334 2.08 -8.04 -17.53
N LEU A 335 2.17 -9.36 -17.27
CA LEU A 335 1.05 -10.27 -17.44
C LEU A 335 -0.04 -10.08 -16.37
N ALA A 336 0.32 -9.80 -15.12
CA ALA A 336 -0.63 -9.49 -14.05
C ALA A 336 -1.45 -8.22 -14.37
N ILE A 337 -0.81 -7.17 -14.90
CA ILE A 337 -1.51 -5.95 -15.33
C ILE A 337 -2.51 -6.27 -16.45
N ARG A 338 -2.10 -7.05 -17.45
CA ARG A 338 -2.99 -7.46 -18.55
C ARG A 338 -4.16 -8.31 -18.05
N TYR A 339 -3.88 -9.30 -17.19
CA TYR A 339 -4.90 -10.11 -16.54
C TYR A 339 -5.94 -9.24 -15.82
N ALA A 340 -5.49 -8.27 -15.02
CA ALA A 340 -6.39 -7.38 -14.30
C ALA A 340 -7.33 -6.63 -15.24
N VAL A 341 -6.78 -6.04 -16.30
CA VAL A 341 -7.53 -5.29 -17.31
C VAL A 341 -8.54 -6.19 -18.02
N ASP A 342 -8.10 -7.35 -18.49
CA ASP A 342 -8.90 -8.29 -19.29
C ASP A 342 -10.02 -8.94 -18.46
N ASN A 343 -9.82 -9.09 -17.15
CA ASN A 343 -10.83 -9.56 -16.19
C ASN A 343 -11.68 -8.43 -15.57
N GLY A 344 -11.57 -7.20 -16.10
CA GLY A 344 -12.50 -6.12 -15.83
C GLY A 344 -12.18 -5.25 -14.60
N ALA A 345 -10.96 -5.34 -14.07
CA ALA A 345 -10.49 -4.38 -13.07
C ALA A 345 -10.61 -2.95 -13.59
N LYS A 346 -10.96 -2.02 -12.70
CA LYS A 346 -10.99 -0.57 -13.00
C LYS A 346 -9.90 0.20 -12.27
N VAL A 347 -9.28 -0.44 -11.29
CA VAL A 347 -8.16 0.06 -10.52
C VAL A 347 -7.18 -1.11 -10.32
N ILE A 348 -5.89 -0.84 -10.48
CA ILE A 348 -4.79 -1.73 -10.15
C ILE A 348 -3.98 -1.02 -9.06
N ASN A 349 -3.68 -1.72 -7.96
CA ASN A 349 -2.72 -1.28 -6.96
C ASN A 349 -1.43 -2.10 -7.11
N GLY A 350 -0.30 -1.41 -7.30
CA GLY A 350 1.04 -2.00 -7.24
C GLY A 350 1.81 -1.41 -6.07
N SER A 351 2.06 -2.23 -5.04
CA SER A 351 2.77 -1.84 -3.81
C SER A 351 4.16 -2.50 -3.74
N PHE A 352 4.84 -2.60 -4.87
CA PHE A 352 6.17 -3.17 -5.04
C PHE A 352 7.06 -2.20 -5.82
N GLY A 353 8.37 -2.43 -5.80
CA GLY A 353 9.26 -1.74 -6.71
C GLY A 353 10.73 -2.12 -6.53
N LYS A 354 11.51 -1.84 -7.58
CA LYS A 354 12.91 -2.24 -7.69
C LYS A 354 13.73 -1.24 -8.51
N TYR A 355 15.04 -1.42 -8.49
CA TYR A 355 16.02 -0.51 -9.10
C TYR A 355 16.68 -1.02 -10.38
N TYR A 356 16.48 -2.30 -10.68
CA TYR A 356 16.92 -2.95 -11.90
C TYR A 356 15.69 -3.59 -12.53
N SER A 357 15.51 -3.43 -13.83
CA SER A 357 14.35 -3.97 -14.55
C SER A 357 14.75 -4.22 -16.01
N PRO A 358 15.28 -5.42 -16.31
CA PRO A 358 15.76 -5.77 -17.65
C PRO A 358 14.71 -5.61 -18.75
N HIS A 359 13.43 -5.80 -18.44
CA HIS A 359 12.30 -5.70 -19.36
C HIS A 359 11.28 -4.66 -18.91
N SER A 360 11.76 -3.52 -18.40
CA SER A 360 10.90 -2.40 -17.99
C SER A 360 9.99 -1.88 -19.11
N ASP A 361 10.34 -2.12 -20.37
CA ASP A 361 9.51 -1.83 -21.54
C ASP A 361 8.23 -2.67 -21.57
N TRP A 362 8.28 -3.96 -21.21
CA TRP A 362 7.08 -4.80 -21.14
C TRP A 362 6.09 -4.31 -20.09
N VAL A 363 6.60 -3.86 -18.94
CA VAL A 363 5.78 -3.32 -17.87
C VAL A 363 5.17 -1.97 -18.27
N ARG A 364 5.94 -1.08 -18.91
CA ARG A 364 5.42 0.17 -19.47
C ARG A 364 4.35 -0.05 -20.54
N ASP A 365 4.53 -1.03 -21.42
CA ASP A 365 3.54 -1.39 -22.43
C ASP A 365 2.24 -1.93 -21.78
N ALA A 366 2.35 -2.69 -20.70
CA ALA A 366 1.18 -3.14 -19.93
C ALA A 366 0.49 -1.98 -19.18
N ILE A 367 1.25 -1.02 -18.64
CA ILE A 367 0.72 0.20 -18.03
C ILE A 367 -0.02 1.06 -19.07
N ALA A 368 0.54 1.21 -20.28
CA ALA A 368 -0.13 1.87 -21.39
C ALA A 368 -1.42 1.14 -21.80
N TYR A 369 -1.38 -0.20 -21.85
CA TYR A 369 -2.56 -1.03 -22.11
C TYR A 369 -3.67 -0.81 -21.08
N ALA A 370 -3.33 -0.71 -19.79
CA ALA A 370 -4.30 -0.37 -18.74
C ALA A 370 -4.91 1.03 -18.96
N SER A 371 -4.09 2.02 -19.32
CA SER A 371 -4.57 3.37 -19.65
C SER A 371 -5.54 3.40 -20.82
N ASP A 372 -5.22 2.69 -21.91
CA ASP A 372 -6.05 2.63 -23.10
C ASP A 372 -7.39 1.90 -22.88
N ASN A 373 -7.45 1.04 -21.86
CA ASN A 373 -8.64 0.29 -21.45
C ASN A 373 -9.38 0.90 -20.24
N ASP A 374 -9.15 2.19 -19.96
CA ASP A 374 -9.86 2.94 -18.92
C ASP A 374 -9.65 2.36 -17.50
N VAL A 375 -8.42 1.92 -17.21
CA VAL A 375 -7.98 1.41 -15.91
C VAL A 375 -6.93 2.34 -15.30
N ILE A 376 -7.04 2.60 -14.00
CA ILE A 376 -6.07 3.40 -13.23
C ILE A 376 -5.07 2.47 -12.57
N PHE A 377 -3.78 2.75 -12.72
CA PHE A 377 -2.73 2.07 -11.96
C PHE A 377 -2.25 3.01 -10.86
N VAL A 378 -2.30 2.57 -9.60
CA VAL A 378 -1.81 3.31 -8.44
C VAL A 378 -0.53 2.62 -7.93
N ASN A 379 0.56 3.37 -7.93
CA ASN A 379 1.92 2.90 -7.68
C ASN A 379 2.50 3.51 -6.40
N ALA A 380 3.23 2.71 -5.63
CA ALA A 380 4.01 3.18 -4.49
C ALA A 380 5.31 3.87 -4.97
N ALA A 381 5.69 5.02 -4.37
CA ALA A 381 6.89 5.74 -4.79
C ALA A 381 8.23 5.08 -4.39
N GLY A 382 8.22 4.19 -3.39
CA GLY A 382 9.41 3.57 -2.79
C GLY A 382 9.82 4.22 -1.46
N ASN A 383 10.74 3.57 -0.74
CA ASN A 383 10.98 3.78 0.69
C ASN A 383 12.44 4.12 1.04
N GLU A 384 13.18 4.77 0.13
CA GLU A 384 14.61 5.06 0.29
C GLU A 384 14.91 6.52 0.64
N GLY A 385 13.88 7.38 0.70
CA GLY A 385 14.03 8.80 1.01
C GLY A 385 14.74 9.59 -0.10
N ILE A 386 14.62 9.15 -1.36
CA ILE A 386 15.35 9.73 -2.50
C ILE A 386 14.44 10.44 -3.52
N ASP A 387 15.08 11.25 -4.36
CA ASP A 387 14.45 11.94 -5.50
C ASP A 387 14.39 11.03 -6.74
N ILE A 388 13.19 10.53 -7.06
CA ILE A 388 12.96 9.63 -8.20
C ILE A 388 12.84 10.37 -9.54
N ASP A 389 12.99 11.70 -9.56
CA ASP A 389 13.25 12.43 -10.81
C ASP A 389 14.72 12.25 -11.26
N THR A 390 15.61 11.79 -10.36
CA THR A 390 17.04 11.62 -10.62
C THR A 390 17.51 10.17 -10.65
N LYS A 391 16.71 9.24 -10.13
CA LYS A 391 16.98 7.80 -10.11
C LYS A 391 15.71 7.05 -10.50
N ASP A 392 15.83 6.19 -11.51
CA ASP A 392 14.71 5.35 -11.93
C ASP A 392 14.36 4.33 -10.83
N VAL A 393 13.07 4.22 -10.56
CA VAL A 393 12.44 3.19 -9.74
C VAL A 393 11.34 2.56 -10.59
N TYR A 394 11.26 1.24 -10.61
CA TYR A 394 10.27 0.50 -11.40
C TYR A 394 9.19 -0.10 -10.49
N PRO A 395 7.92 -0.18 -10.95
CA PRO A 395 7.45 0.27 -12.26
C PRO A 395 7.41 1.80 -12.36
N ASN A 396 7.72 2.31 -13.56
CA ASN A 396 7.55 3.71 -13.92
C ASN A 396 6.72 3.82 -15.20
N ASP A 397 6.08 4.96 -15.41
CA ASP A 397 5.34 5.26 -16.64
C ASP A 397 6.13 6.18 -17.60
N ALA A 398 7.39 6.48 -17.30
CA ALA A 398 8.27 7.25 -18.17
C ALA A 398 9.73 6.78 -18.04
N ILE A 399 10.58 7.11 -19.01
CA ILE A 399 12.04 6.95 -18.89
C ILE A 399 12.60 8.24 -18.27
N GLY A 400 13.20 8.16 -17.08
CA GLY A 400 13.63 9.32 -16.32
C GLY A 400 12.48 10.30 -16.08
N THR A 401 12.66 11.57 -16.46
CA THR A 401 11.63 12.62 -16.43
C THR A 401 11.00 12.85 -17.81
N GLY A 402 10.94 11.79 -18.62
CA GLY A 402 10.47 11.82 -20.00
C GLY A 402 8.96 12.01 -20.15
N THR A 403 8.43 11.59 -21.29
CA THR A 403 6.97 11.60 -21.52
C THR A 403 6.33 10.38 -20.89
N GLU A 404 5.27 10.59 -20.11
CA GLU A 404 4.43 9.51 -19.56
C GLU A 404 3.79 8.68 -20.70
N VAL A 405 3.88 7.36 -20.61
CA VAL A 405 3.22 6.39 -21.51
C VAL A 405 1.74 6.21 -21.16
N SER A 406 1.33 6.64 -19.96
CA SER A 406 -0.02 6.46 -19.43
C SER A 406 -0.65 7.78 -18.98
N LYS A 407 -1.96 7.89 -19.15
CA LYS A 407 -2.76 9.02 -18.64
C LYS A 407 -3.45 8.68 -17.32
N THR A 408 -3.21 7.49 -16.78
CA THR A 408 -3.96 6.90 -15.66
C THR A 408 -3.07 6.23 -14.64
N PHE A 409 -1.75 6.46 -14.70
CA PHE A 409 -0.78 6.04 -13.68
C PHE A 409 -0.69 7.10 -12.57
N ILE A 410 -0.68 6.71 -11.30
CA ILE A 410 -0.58 7.61 -10.15
C ILE A 410 0.50 7.10 -9.20
N THR A 411 1.59 7.84 -9.03
CA THR A 411 2.64 7.52 -8.05
C THR A 411 2.40 8.24 -6.73
N VAL A 412 2.48 7.49 -5.61
CA VAL A 412 2.06 7.96 -4.29
C VAL A 412 3.21 7.95 -3.27
N GLY A 413 3.50 9.12 -2.70
CA GLY A 413 4.38 9.29 -1.54
C GLY A 413 3.66 9.11 -0.19
N ALA A 414 4.41 8.88 0.88
CA ALA A 414 3.89 8.53 2.20
C ALA A 414 3.96 9.69 3.21
N LEU A 415 2.86 9.85 3.96
CA LEU A 415 2.72 10.80 5.06
C LEU A 415 2.84 10.11 6.43
N GLU A 416 3.25 10.92 7.41
CA GLU A 416 3.17 10.66 8.85
C GLU A 416 1.84 11.16 9.44
N PRO A 417 1.38 10.62 10.58
CA PRO A 417 0.14 11.05 11.22
C PRO A 417 0.29 12.38 12.00
N LYS A 418 1.08 13.31 11.49
CA LYS A 418 1.32 14.64 12.04
C LYS A 418 1.41 15.66 10.92
N TYR A 419 0.69 16.76 11.03
CA TYR A 419 0.78 17.85 10.07
C TYR A 419 1.98 18.76 10.40
N GLY A 420 2.48 19.50 9.41
CA GLY A 420 3.61 20.44 9.56
C GLY A 420 4.94 19.94 9.00
N PRO A 421 6.09 20.50 9.45
CA PRO A 421 7.38 20.24 8.80
C PRO A 421 7.81 18.77 8.76
N SER A 422 7.34 17.94 9.67
CA SER A 422 7.68 16.50 9.70
C SER A 422 6.58 15.60 9.14
N MET A 423 5.65 16.14 8.34
CA MET A 423 4.51 15.36 7.83
C MET A 423 4.89 14.33 6.76
N ILE A 424 6.06 14.46 6.13
CA ILE A 424 6.59 13.48 5.18
C ILE A 424 7.22 12.34 5.97
N ALA A 425 6.87 11.10 5.61
CA ALA A 425 7.56 9.93 6.16
C ALA A 425 9.02 9.96 5.70
N GLY A 426 9.97 9.82 6.64
CA GLY A 426 11.39 10.00 6.34
C GLY A 426 11.93 9.06 5.25
N PHE A 427 11.31 7.89 5.11
CA PHE A 427 11.63 6.91 4.07
C PHE A 427 10.96 7.22 2.72
N SER A 428 9.94 8.08 2.64
CA SER A 428 9.19 8.25 1.39
C SER A 428 10.08 8.81 0.29
N ASN A 429 10.12 8.12 -0.84
CA ASN A 429 10.60 8.72 -2.08
C ASN A 429 9.70 9.90 -2.48
N TYR A 430 10.30 10.83 -3.23
CA TYR A 430 9.68 12.06 -3.69
C TYR A 430 10.17 12.40 -5.10
N GLY A 431 9.48 13.31 -5.78
CA GLY A 431 9.84 13.74 -7.13
C GLY A 431 8.83 14.74 -7.66
N LYS A 432 9.30 15.90 -8.13
CA LYS A 432 8.43 16.95 -8.66
C LYS A 432 7.70 16.50 -9.92
N ILE A 433 8.28 15.58 -10.68
CA ILE A 433 7.75 15.08 -11.93
C ILE A 433 7.16 13.68 -11.73
N ASN A 434 7.86 12.79 -11.05
CA ASN A 434 7.51 11.37 -11.00
C ASN A 434 6.66 10.95 -9.77
N VAL A 435 6.41 11.84 -8.80
CA VAL A 435 5.45 11.61 -7.68
C VAL A 435 4.23 12.52 -7.82
N ASP A 436 3.04 11.94 -8.01
CA ASP A 436 1.82 12.71 -8.30
C ASP A 436 1.19 13.33 -7.05
N VAL A 437 1.12 12.57 -5.96
CA VAL A 437 0.42 12.95 -4.72
C VAL A 437 1.04 12.28 -3.50
N PHE A 438 0.70 12.77 -2.30
CA PHE A 438 1.02 12.10 -1.04
C PHE A 438 -0.25 11.65 -0.31
N ALA A 439 -0.15 10.54 0.43
CA ALA A 439 -1.24 9.97 1.24
C ALA A 439 -0.71 9.31 2.52
N PRO A 440 -1.58 9.03 3.52
CA PRO A 440 -1.21 8.31 4.75
C PRO A 440 -0.44 7.01 4.49
N GLY A 441 0.76 6.84 5.08
CA GLY A 441 1.59 5.65 4.80
C GLY A 441 2.51 5.15 5.92
N ALA A 442 2.86 5.94 6.95
CA ALA A 442 3.91 5.54 7.91
C ALA A 442 3.48 4.58 9.02
N LYS A 443 2.21 4.60 9.43
CA LYS A 443 1.69 3.86 10.60
C LYS A 443 0.27 3.42 10.35
N ILE A 444 0.07 2.58 9.34
CA ILE A 444 -1.25 2.19 8.87
C ILE A 444 -1.62 0.83 9.45
N TYR A 445 -2.71 0.80 10.21
CA TYR A 445 -3.29 -0.41 10.78
C TYR A 445 -4.16 -1.10 9.73
N SER A 446 -3.95 -2.39 9.50
CA SER A 446 -4.76 -3.18 8.56
C SER A 446 -4.67 -4.68 8.82
N THR A 447 -5.37 -5.45 8.01
CA THR A 447 -5.46 -6.92 8.08
C THR A 447 -4.13 -7.61 7.79
N THR A 448 -3.85 -8.72 8.43
CA THR A 448 -2.73 -9.63 8.12
C THR A 448 -3.24 -11.07 8.12
N PRO A 449 -2.52 -12.04 7.52
CA PRO A 449 -2.99 -13.41 7.46
C PRO A 449 -3.38 -13.99 8.82
N GLU A 450 -4.25 -15.00 8.80
CA GLU A 450 -4.73 -15.72 9.99
C GLU A 450 -5.68 -14.91 10.89
N ASN A 451 -6.49 -14.02 10.31
CA ASN A 451 -7.42 -13.11 11.03
C ASN A 451 -6.73 -12.17 12.03
N GLU A 452 -5.50 -11.78 11.72
CA GLU A 452 -4.71 -10.85 12.52
C GLU A 452 -4.73 -9.45 11.92
N TYR A 453 -4.20 -8.49 12.68
CA TYR A 453 -4.11 -7.10 12.26
C TYR A 453 -2.80 -6.51 12.78
N ASP A 454 -2.19 -5.65 11.98
CA ASP A 454 -0.89 -5.07 12.31
C ASP A 454 -0.74 -3.65 11.75
N THR A 455 0.18 -2.88 12.34
CA THR A 455 0.54 -1.54 11.89
C THR A 455 1.83 -1.58 11.08
N LYS A 456 1.75 -1.23 9.79
CA LYS A 456 2.91 -1.18 8.88
C LYS A 456 3.15 0.22 8.33
N GLY A 457 4.37 0.45 7.85
CA GLY A 457 4.81 1.73 7.30
C GLY A 457 5.46 1.58 5.93
N GLY A 458 5.04 2.39 4.96
CA GLY A 458 5.60 2.40 3.62
C GLY A 458 4.74 3.20 2.64
N THR A 459 5.32 3.58 1.50
CA THR A 459 4.52 4.02 0.33
C THR A 459 3.58 2.91 -0.14
N SER A 460 3.91 1.65 0.17
CA SER A 460 3.05 0.47 -0.02
C SER A 460 1.74 0.51 0.76
N MET A 461 1.62 1.34 1.80
CA MET A 461 0.36 1.60 2.51
C MET A 461 -0.34 2.87 1.99
N ALA A 462 0.41 3.82 1.44
CA ALA A 462 -0.13 5.04 0.85
C ALA A 462 -0.80 4.78 -0.51
N ALA A 463 -0.21 3.94 -1.37
CA ALA A 463 -0.77 3.54 -2.65
C ALA A 463 -2.18 2.92 -2.52
N PRO A 464 -2.42 1.90 -1.67
CA PRO A 464 -3.76 1.31 -1.51
C PRO A 464 -4.76 2.29 -0.89
N ALA A 465 -4.30 3.21 -0.04
CA ALA A 465 -5.14 4.27 0.48
C ALA A 465 -5.68 5.15 -0.68
N VAL A 466 -4.84 5.52 -1.63
CA VAL A 466 -5.23 6.26 -2.84
C VAL A 466 -6.07 5.39 -3.79
N ALA A 467 -5.72 4.11 -3.98
CA ALA A 467 -6.52 3.17 -4.78
C ALA A 467 -7.96 3.05 -4.24
N GLY A 468 -8.13 3.07 -2.93
CA GLY A 468 -9.44 3.14 -2.29
C GLY A 468 -10.20 4.43 -2.60
N VAL A 469 -9.54 5.60 -2.58
CA VAL A 469 -10.19 6.88 -2.96
C VAL A 469 -10.57 6.87 -4.45
N VAL A 470 -9.70 6.35 -5.32
CA VAL A 470 -9.99 6.16 -6.74
C VAL A 470 -11.22 5.27 -6.93
N ALA A 471 -11.27 4.13 -6.23
CA ALA A 471 -12.39 3.20 -6.29
C ALA A 471 -13.69 3.84 -5.78
N LEU A 472 -13.65 4.63 -4.69
CA LEU A 472 -14.79 5.43 -4.23
C LEU A 472 -15.31 6.37 -5.32
N VAL A 473 -14.42 7.12 -5.97
CA VAL A 473 -14.83 8.04 -7.05
C VAL A 473 -15.46 7.25 -8.20
N ARG A 474 -14.84 6.15 -8.66
CA ARG A 474 -15.41 5.32 -9.75
C ARG A 474 -16.74 4.70 -9.37
N SER A 475 -16.91 4.26 -8.12
CA SER A 475 -18.16 3.64 -7.63
C SER A 475 -19.32 4.62 -7.66
N TYR A 476 -19.12 5.86 -7.22
CA TYR A 476 -20.19 6.87 -7.12
C TYR A 476 -20.34 7.74 -8.37
N TYR A 477 -19.34 7.73 -9.26
CA TYR A 477 -19.30 8.51 -10.51
C TYR A 477 -18.81 7.65 -11.69
N PRO A 478 -19.50 6.54 -12.02
CA PRO A 478 -19.03 5.52 -12.97
C PRO A 478 -18.90 6.00 -14.43
N LYS A 479 -19.43 7.18 -14.75
CA LYS A 479 -19.32 7.79 -16.08
C LYS A 479 -18.01 8.56 -16.30
N LEU A 480 -17.27 8.86 -15.23
CA LEU A 480 -15.96 9.51 -15.36
C LEU A 480 -14.96 8.48 -15.89
N THR A 481 -14.23 8.85 -16.93
CA THR A 481 -13.09 8.08 -17.43
C THR A 481 -11.98 8.00 -16.39
N ALA A 482 -11.10 7.00 -16.49
CA ALA A 482 -9.92 6.84 -15.66
C ALA A 482 -9.03 8.09 -15.66
N ALA A 483 -8.84 8.73 -16.81
CA ALA A 483 -8.08 9.98 -16.92
C ALA A 483 -8.76 11.14 -16.16
N GLN A 484 -10.09 11.26 -16.25
CA GLN A 484 -10.84 12.25 -15.47
C GLN A 484 -10.76 11.96 -13.96
N VAL A 485 -10.74 10.70 -13.56
CA VAL A 485 -10.59 10.34 -12.14
C VAL A 485 -9.17 10.62 -11.65
N LYS A 486 -8.10 10.35 -12.43
CA LYS A 486 -6.73 10.84 -12.12
C LYS A 486 -6.75 12.35 -11.91
N GLN A 487 -7.36 13.10 -12.84
CA GLN A 487 -7.50 14.56 -12.70
C GLN A 487 -8.20 14.95 -11.39
N VAL A 488 -9.30 14.30 -11.03
CA VAL A 488 -10.00 14.54 -9.75
C VAL A 488 -9.07 14.34 -8.56
N ILE A 489 -8.31 13.24 -8.52
CA ILE A 489 -7.41 12.95 -7.39
C ILE A 489 -6.33 14.03 -7.25
N LEU A 490 -5.70 14.42 -8.37
CA LEU A 490 -4.62 15.41 -8.38
C LEU A 490 -5.13 16.82 -8.07
N ASP A 491 -6.32 17.20 -8.55
CA ASP A 491 -6.83 18.56 -8.42
C ASP A 491 -7.58 18.83 -7.12
N SER A 492 -8.25 17.81 -6.56
CA SER A 492 -9.10 17.97 -5.37
C SER A 492 -8.35 17.84 -4.04
N GLY A 493 -7.11 17.35 -4.07
CA GLY A 493 -6.28 17.20 -2.88
C GLY A 493 -6.07 18.52 -2.13
N ILE A 494 -5.72 18.42 -0.84
CA ILE A 494 -5.50 19.60 -0.02
C ILE A 494 -4.09 20.16 -0.32
N PRO A 495 -3.98 21.43 -0.74
CA PRO A 495 -2.68 22.03 -1.03
C PRO A 495 -1.90 22.27 0.25
N VAL A 496 -0.58 22.07 0.18
CA VAL A 496 0.33 22.32 1.32
C VAL A 496 1.34 23.39 0.93
N MET A 497 1.35 24.50 1.67
CA MET A 497 2.29 25.61 1.43
C MET A 497 3.47 25.60 2.39
N THR A 498 3.39 24.82 3.47
CA THR A 498 4.49 24.70 4.44
C THR A 498 5.73 24.02 3.85
N LYS A 499 6.90 24.35 4.41
CA LYS A 499 8.13 23.63 4.13
C LYS A 499 8.21 22.38 4.98
N VAL A 500 8.76 21.32 4.41
CA VAL A 500 8.85 20.01 5.02
C VAL A 500 10.28 19.48 5.00
N VAL A 501 10.57 18.63 5.99
CA VAL A 501 11.79 17.83 6.10
C VAL A 501 11.70 16.70 5.08
N VAL A 502 12.78 16.49 4.32
CA VAL A 502 12.83 15.56 3.20
C VAL A 502 13.79 14.41 3.53
N GLY A 503 13.43 13.16 3.16
CA GLY A 503 14.31 12.00 3.33
C GLY A 503 14.74 11.70 4.78
N GLY A 504 14.01 12.23 5.77
CA GLY A 504 14.40 12.15 7.18
C GLY A 504 15.60 13.01 7.58
N ASP A 505 16.15 13.81 6.65
CA ASP A 505 17.27 14.72 6.91
C ASP A 505 16.75 16.08 7.38
N ALA A 506 16.87 16.35 8.68
CA ALA A 506 16.45 17.61 9.29
C ALA A 506 17.16 18.86 8.72
N THR A 507 18.25 18.69 7.97
CA THR A 507 18.94 19.79 7.28
C THR A 507 18.38 20.07 5.89
N ASP A 508 17.66 19.11 5.30
CA ASP A 508 17.00 19.26 4.01
C ASP A 508 15.54 19.67 4.18
N VAL A 509 15.28 20.98 4.06
CA VAL A 509 13.97 21.59 4.26
C VAL A 509 13.52 22.33 3.00
N ARG A 510 12.55 21.76 2.29
CA ARG A 510 12.06 22.24 0.99
C ARG A 510 10.57 22.57 1.01
N PRO A 511 10.08 23.45 0.12
CA PRO A 511 8.65 23.56 -0.14
C PRO A 511 8.06 22.20 -0.56
N PHE A 512 6.88 21.84 -0.04
CA PHE A 512 6.22 20.58 -0.42
C PHE A 512 5.95 20.47 -1.93
N SER A 513 5.74 21.61 -2.60
CA SER A 513 5.57 21.69 -4.07
C SER A 513 6.82 21.32 -4.89
N GLU A 514 7.98 21.13 -4.25
CA GLU A 514 9.18 20.60 -4.90
C GLU A 514 9.27 19.07 -4.80
N LEU A 515 8.38 18.41 -4.04
CA LEU A 515 8.42 16.97 -3.78
C LEU A 515 7.38 16.18 -4.58
N THR A 516 6.41 16.86 -5.19
CA THR A 516 5.28 16.22 -5.87
C THR A 516 4.69 17.14 -6.93
N LYS A 517 4.18 16.53 -8.00
CA LYS A 517 3.52 17.19 -9.13
C LYS A 517 2.31 18.02 -8.73
N SER A 518 1.45 17.50 -7.84
CA SER A 518 0.20 18.18 -7.46
C SER A 518 0.38 19.22 -6.36
N ALA A 519 1.49 19.17 -5.61
CA ALA A 519 1.67 19.89 -4.36
C ALA A 519 0.53 19.66 -3.34
N LYS A 520 -0.14 18.50 -3.40
CA LYS A 520 -1.32 18.18 -2.59
C LYS A 520 -1.25 16.83 -1.89
N MET A 521 -1.96 16.76 -0.76
CA MET A 521 -2.30 15.51 -0.06
C MET A 521 -3.67 15.03 -0.53
N VAL A 522 -3.85 13.73 -0.75
CA VAL A 522 -5.13 13.18 -1.24
C VAL A 522 -6.25 13.42 -0.24
N ASN A 523 -7.45 13.75 -0.74
CA ASN A 523 -8.63 13.99 0.08
C ASN A 523 -9.92 13.45 -0.57
N ALA A 524 -10.49 12.40 0.02
CA ALA A 524 -11.67 11.71 -0.49
C ALA A 524 -12.92 12.60 -0.50
N TYR A 525 -13.08 13.46 0.51
CA TYR A 525 -14.23 14.36 0.60
C TYR A 525 -14.23 15.37 -0.57
N ASN A 526 -13.12 16.05 -0.80
CA ASN A 526 -12.97 16.98 -1.92
C ASN A 526 -13.06 16.26 -3.27
N ALA A 527 -12.49 15.06 -3.40
CA ALA A 527 -12.55 14.27 -4.63
C ALA A 527 -13.99 13.97 -5.04
N LEU A 528 -14.85 13.56 -4.10
CA LEU A 528 -16.26 13.30 -4.39
C LEU A 528 -17.05 14.58 -4.71
N ILE A 529 -16.67 15.75 -4.16
CA ILE A 529 -17.27 17.03 -4.54
C ILE A 529 -16.90 17.37 -5.98
N MET A 530 -15.61 17.35 -6.32
CA MET A 530 -15.12 17.69 -7.66
C MET A 530 -15.69 16.73 -8.71
N ALA A 531 -15.69 15.43 -8.46
CA ALA A 531 -16.30 14.43 -9.34
C ALA A 531 -17.79 14.69 -9.59
N SER A 532 -18.52 15.25 -8.62
CA SER A 532 -19.93 15.59 -8.79
C SER A 532 -20.19 16.74 -9.77
N GLN A 533 -19.20 17.61 -9.96
CA GLN A 533 -19.26 18.78 -10.82
C GLN A 533 -18.86 18.47 -12.27
N MET A 534 -18.20 17.33 -12.50
CA MET A 534 -17.77 16.84 -13.82
C MET A 534 -18.82 15.99 -14.54
N LYS A 535 -20.03 15.90 -14.00
CA LYS A 535 -21.12 15.04 -14.48
C LYS A 535 -21.76 15.48 -15.79
#